data_AF-A0A181ZA84-F1
#
_entry.id   AF-A0A181ZA84-F1
#
_cell.length_a   1.000
_cell.length_b   1.000
_cell.length_c   1.000
_cell.angle_alpha   90.00
_cell.angle_beta   90.00
_cell.angle_gamma   90.00
#
_symmetry.space_group_name_H-M   'P 1'
#
loop_
_entity.id
_entity.type
_entity.pdbx_description
1 polymer ?
#
loop_
_entity_poly.entity_id
_entity_poly.type
_entity_poly.pdbx_seq_one_letter_code
_entity_poly.pdbx_strand_id
1 'polypeptide(L)'
;MSMTDSSTKTQRDVTLDTDTVDTIAVLEAETVSASRPARAKLTWTQEDAGEWIANYGGYFGGSVDKRDGHYVASDTFGLVVGEFDSLEDAQGHLADQLHIMLPPVIRPVE
;
A
#
# COMPACT_ATOMS: atom_id res chain seq x y z
N MET A 1 37.98 47.13 16.06
CA MET A 1 36.75 47.24 16.87
C MET A 1 35.57 47.31 15.93
N SER A 2 34.62 46.39 16.02
CA SER A 2 33.19 46.46 15.59
C SER A 2 32.62 45.04 15.71
N MET A 3 32.04 44.71 16.86
CA MET A 3 30.60 44.69 17.17
C MET A 3 29.87 43.50 16.55
N THR A 4 29.73 42.47 17.38
CA THR A 4 28.83 41.32 17.29
C THR A 4 27.38 41.75 17.18
N ASP A 5 26.64 41.19 16.22
CA ASP A 5 25.18 41.26 16.19
C ASP A 5 24.60 39.88 16.55
N SER A 6 24.16 39.76 17.81
CA SER A 6 23.55 38.55 18.34
C SER A 6 22.07 38.53 17.96
N SER A 7 21.72 37.84 16.88
CA SER A 7 20.31 37.56 16.53
C SER A 7 19.64 36.75 17.64
N THR A 8 18.93 37.46 18.52
CA THR A 8 18.15 36.88 19.59
C THR A 8 16.86 36.34 18.98
N LYS A 9 16.77 35.01 18.84
CA LYS A 9 15.52 34.32 18.46
C LYS A 9 14.52 34.52 19.60
N THR A 10 13.57 35.44 19.43
CA THR A 10 12.45 35.62 20.37
C THR A 10 11.62 34.34 20.37
N GLN A 11 11.90 33.46 21.32
CA GLN A 11 10.97 32.39 21.70
C GLN A 11 9.85 33.05 22.49
N ARG A 12 8.68 33.18 21.88
CA ARG A 12 7.48 33.67 22.57
C ARG A 12 6.98 32.55 23.48
N ASP A 13 6.89 32.81 24.77
CA ASP A 13 6.12 31.96 25.69
C ASP A 13 4.66 31.98 25.23
N VAL A 14 4.20 30.87 24.65
CA VAL A 14 2.81 30.69 24.22
C VAL A 14 2.06 30.02 25.36
N THR A 15 1.19 30.77 26.03
CA THR A 15 0.25 30.20 26.99
C THR A 15 -0.94 29.66 26.19
N LEU A 16 -1.06 28.33 26.09
CA LEU A 16 -2.25 27.69 25.53
C LEU A 16 -3.32 27.56 26.61
N ASP A 17 -4.55 27.95 26.29
CA ASP A 17 -5.71 27.68 27.13
C ASP A 17 -6.07 26.19 27.09
N THR A 18 -6.61 25.66 28.18
CA THR A 18 -7.01 24.25 28.30
C THR A 18 -8.00 23.84 27.20
N ASP A 19 -8.93 24.72 26.81
CA ASP A 19 -9.89 24.48 25.74
C ASP A 19 -9.21 24.25 24.37
N THR A 20 -8.11 24.97 24.12
CA THR A 20 -7.30 24.77 22.92
C THR A 20 -6.55 23.44 22.97
N VAL A 21 -6.04 23.04 24.15
CA VAL A 21 -5.37 21.75 24.33
C VAL A 21 -6.35 20.59 24.16
N ASP A 22 -7.57 20.70 24.69
CA ASP A 22 -8.64 19.72 24.51
C ASP A 22 -9.06 19.61 23.05
N THR A 23 -9.17 20.73 22.35
CA THR A 23 -9.46 20.74 20.91
C THR A 23 -8.37 20.01 20.11
N ILE A 24 -7.09 20.23 20.44
CA ILE A 24 -5.98 19.51 19.80
C ILE A 24 -6.07 18.02 20.10
N ALA A 25 -6.32 17.64 21.35
CA ALA A 25 -6.44 16.23 21.75
C ALA A 25 -7.58 15.50 21.04
N VAL A 26 -8.74 16.16 20.86
CA VAL A 26 -9.87 15.62 20.09
C VAL A 26 -9.49 15.46 18.62
N LEU A 27 -8.92 16.50 18.00
CA LEU A 27 -8.49 16.44 16.60
C LEU A 27 -7.42 15.37 16.36
N GLU A 28 -6.48 15.17 17.29
CA GLU A 28 -5.48 14.10 17.22
C GLU A 28 -6.13 12.72 17.36
N ALA A 29 -7.09 12.56 18.27
CA ALA A 29 -7.84 11.31 18.43
C ALA A 29 -8.67 10.99 17.17
N GLU A 30 -9.32 11.98 16.56
CA GLU A 30 -10.04 11.84 15.29
C GLU A 30 -9.08 11.53 14.12
N THR A 31 -7.89 12.12 14.11
CA THR A 31 -6.85 11.85 13.10
C THR A 31 -6.25 10.45 13.25
N VAL A 32 -6.09 9.94 14.47
CA VAL A 32 -5.65 8.57 14.75
C VAL A 32 -6.76 7.55 14.42
N SER A 33 -8.02 7.97 14.54
CA SER A 33 -9.20 7.16 14.20
C SER A 33 -9.50 7.13 12.70
N ALA A 34 -8.94 8.04 11.91
CA ALA A 34 -8.89 7.91 10.46
C ALA A 34 -8.12 6.62 10.14
N SER A 35 -8.88 5.58 9.78
CA SER A 35 -8.41 4.22 9.57
C SER A 35 -7.03 4.18 8.94
N ARG A 36 -6.06 3.59 9.65
CA ARG A 36 -4.75 3.33 9.06
C ARG A 36 -4.97 2.64 7.71
N PRO A 37 -4.33 3.11 6.63
CA PRO A 37 -4.42 2.46 5.34
C PRO A 37 -4.30 0.95 5.44
N ALA A 38 -5.37 0.23 5.11
CA ALA A 38 -5.30 -1.22 5.02
C ALA A 38 -4.57 -1.57 3.73
N ARG A 39 -3.59 -2.48 3.82
CA ARG A 39 -2.90 -3.01 2.64
C ARG A 39 -3.94 -3.65 1.71
N ALA A 40 -3.89 -3.32 0.43
CA ALA A 40 -4.77 -3.93 -0.55
C ALA A 40 -4.68 -5.47 -0.47
N LYS A 41 -5.84 -6.12 -0.41
CA LYS A 41 -5.95 -7.57 -0.33
C LYS A 41 -5.83 -8.15 -1.74
N LEU A 42 -4.92 -9.11 -1.91
CA LEU A 42 -4.86 -9.94 -3.12
C LEU A 42 -5.98 -10.98 -3.05
N THR A 43 -6.74 -11.07 -4.14
CA THR A 43 -7.78 -12.09 -4.33
C THR A 43 -7.63 -12.71 -5.71
N TRP A 44 -8.06 -13.95 -5.86
CA TRP A 44 -7.98 -14.70 -7.10
C TRP A 44 -9.37 -15.09 -7.57
N THR A 45 -9.64 -14.89 -8.86
CA THR A 45 -10.86 -15.35 -9.52
C THR A 45 -10.47 -16.26 -10.65
N GLN A 46 -11.17 -17.40 -10.81
CA GLN A 46 -11.01 -18.25 -11.98
C GLN A 46 -12.02 -17.79 -13.03
N GLU A 47 -11.54 -17.22 -14.14
CA GLU A 47 -12.41 -16.71 -15.21
C GLU A 47 -12.77 -17.81 -16.22
N ASP A 48 -11.81 -18.69 -16.56
CA ASP A 48 -12.02 -19.86 -17.42
C ASP A 48 -11.29 -21.10 -16.88
N ALA A 49 -11.55 -22.26 -17.49
CA ALA A 49 -10.88 -23.51 -17.20
C ALA A 49 -9.36 -23.38 -17.45
N GLY A 50 -8.59 -23.25 -16.36
CA GLY A 50 -7.15 -23.08 -16.44
C GLY A 50 -6.67 -21.63 -16.44
N GLU A 51 -7.53 -20.64 -16.23
CA GLU A 51 -7.13 -19.22 -16.16
C GLU A 51 -7.56 -18.60 -14.83
N TRP A 52 -6.61 -18.01 -14.10
CA TRP A 52 -6.85 -17.31 -12.84
C TRP A 52 -6.35 -15.88 -12.91
N ILE A 53 -7.19 -14.93 -12.51
CA ILE A 53 -6.90 -13.50 -12.50
C ILE A 53 -6.70 -13.01 -11.07
N ALA A 54 -5.59 -12.31 -10.85
CA ALA A 54 -5.32 -11.62 -9.61
C ALA A 54 -6.02 -10.26 -9.57
N ASN A 55 -6.75 -10.00 -8.49
CA ASN A 55 -7.26 -8.68 -8.16
C ASN A 55 -6.56 -8.17 -6.89
N TYR A 56 -5.85 -7.05 -7.02
CA TYR A 56 -5.16 -6.39 -5.92
C TYR A 56 -5.90 -5.10 -5.56
N GLY A 57 -6.85 -5.20 -4.64
CA GLY A 57 -7.64 -4.07 -4.17
C GLY A 57 -8.27 -3.26 -5.30
N GLY A 58 -8.84 -3.92 -6.32
CA GLY A 58 -9.50 -3.32 -7.49
C GLY A 58 -8.60 -3.09 -8.71
N TYR A 59 -7.28 -3.31 -8.58
CA TYR A 59 -6.36 -3.29 -9.72
C TYR A 59 -6.14 -4.70 -10.26
N PHE A 60 -5.90 -4.80 -11.57
CA PHE A 60 -5.43 -6.02 -12.18
C PHE A 60 -4.02 -6.35 -11.66
N GLY A 61 -3.87 -7.50 -11.02
CA GLY A 61 -2.64 -7.96 -10.40
C GLY A 61 -1.81 -8.90 -11.26
N GLY A 62 -2.30 -9.28 -12.44
CA GLY A 62 -1.69 -10.31 -13.29
C GLY A 62 -2.60 -11.52 -13.47
N SER A 63 -2.08 -12.54 -14.15
CA SER A 63 -2.79 -13.78 -14.43
C SER A 63 -1.90 -15.01 -14.24
N VAL A 64 -2.54 -16.15 -14.00
CA VAL A 64 -1.92 -17.47 -14.10
C VAL A 64 -2.71 -18.28 -15.12
N ASP A 65 -2.02 -18.79 -16.13
CA ASP A 65 -2.57 -19.67 -17.16
C ASP A 65 -2.03 -21.09 -16.99
N LYS A 66 -2.88 -22.10 -17.03
CA LYS A 66 -2.48 -23.51 -17.11
C LYS A 66 -2.18 -23.89 -18.56
N ARG A 67 -0.94 -24.31 -18.84
CA ARG A 67 -0.49 -24.72 -20.18
C ARG A 67 0.29 -26.02 -20.08
N ASP A 68 -0.12 -27.03 -20.85
CA ASP A 68 0.58 -28.31 -20.97
C ASP A 68 0.96 -29.00 -19.63
N GLY A 69 0.16 -28.76 -18.58
CA GLY A 69 0.41 -29.31 -17.24
C GLY A 69 1.17 -28.39 -16.29
N HIS A 70 1.71 -27.28 -16.79
CA HIS A 70 2.40 -26.24 -16.04
C HIS A 70 1.51 -25.00 -15.86
N TYR A 71 1.94 -24.08 -15.01
CA TYR A 71 1.28 -22.82 -14.70
C TYR A 71 2.19 -21.66 -15.05
N VAL A 72 1.77 -20.83 -16.00
CA VAL A 72 2.52 -19.66 -16.48
C VAL A 72 1.97 -18.42 -15.78
N ALA A 73 2.82 -17.70 -15.05
CA ALA A 73 2.44 -16.47 -14.38
C ALA A 73 2.81 -15.26 -15.23
N SER A 74 1.89 -14.31 -15.37
CA SER A 74 2.09 -13.04 -16.06
C SER A 74 1.77 -11.86 -15.14
N ASP A 75 2.60 -10.81 -15.18
CA ASP A 75 2.43 -9.63 -14.33
C ASP A 75 1.29 -8.69 -14.77
N THR A 76 1.17 -7.55 -14.10
CA THR A 76 0.13 -6.54 -14.38
C THR A 76 0.19 -5.97 -15.80
N PHE A 77 1.33 -6.10 -16.47
CA PHE A 77 1.58 -5.64 -17.84
C PHE A 77 1.45 -6.78 -18.86
N GLY A 78 1.13 -8.00 -18.42
CA GLY A 78 1.04 -9.19 -19.26
C GLY A 78 2.40 -9.79 -19.62
N LEU A 79 3.48 -9.40 -18.93
CA LEU A 79 4.79 -10.01 -19.15
C LEU A 79 4.88 -11.32 -18.36
N VAL A 80 5.36 -12.38 -19.00
CA VAL A 80 5.60 -13.66 -18.33
C VAL A 80 6.74 -13.49 -17.33
N VAL A 81 6.47 -13.83 -16.08
CA VAL A 81 7.42 -13.69 -14.96
C VAL A 81 7.88 -15.03 -14.40
N GLY A 82 7.26 -16.13 -14.82
CA GLY A 82 7.69 -17.46 -14.47
C GLY A 82 6.77 -18.55 -15.00
N GLU A 83 7.28 -19.77 -14.91
CA GLU A 83 6.56 -21.01 -15.21
C GLU A 83 6.78 -21.97 -14.04
N PHE A 84 5.72 -22.61 -13.59
CA PHE A 84 5.67 -23.34 -12.33
C PHE A 84 4.96 -24.68 -12.49
N ASP A 85 5.34 -25.65 -11.67
CA ASP A 85 4.70 -26.98 -11.67
C ASP A 85 3.37 -26.99 -10.90
N SER A 86 3.11 -25.96 -10.08
CA SER A 86 1.88 -25.84 -9.29
C SER A 86 1.26 -24.45 -9.39
N LEU A 87 -0.07 -24.40 -9.23
CA LEU A 87 -0.82 -23.14 -9.17
C LEU A 87 -0.40 -22.30 -7.96
N GLU A 88 -0.14 -22.96 -6.83
CA GLU A 88 0.24 -22.29 -5.58
C GLU A 88 1.57 -21.55 -5.73
N ASP A 89 2.57 -22.17 -6.36
CA ASP A 89 3.87 -21.53 -6.61
C ASP A 89 3.73 -20.33 -7.56
N ALA A 90 2.93 -20.47 -8.63
CA ALA A 90 2.67 -19.38 -9.57
C ALA A 90 1.99 -18.18 -8.90
N GLN A 91 0.94 -18.45 -8.09
CA GLN A 91 0.21 -17.41 -7.37
C GLN A 91 1.08 -16.75 -6.28
N GLY A 92 1.89 -17.53 -5.57
CA GLY A 92 2.82 -17.05 -4.56
C GLY A 92 3.88 -16.11 -5.15
N HIS A 93 4.49 -16.52 -6.27
CA HIS A 93 5.47 -15.70 -6.98
C HIS A 93 4.89 -14.36 -7.43
N LEU A 94 3.67 -14.36 -7.99
CA LEU A 94 2.98 -13.12 -8.37
C LEU A 94 2.68 -12.24 -7.15
N ALA A 95 2.25 -12.82 -6.03
CA ALA A 95 1.98 -12.07 -4.80
C ALA A 95 3.22 -11.34 -4.28
N ASP A 96 4.38 -11.99 -4.32
CA ASP A 96 5.66 -11.41 -3.91
C ASP A 96 6.08 -10.26 -4.83
N GLN A 97 5.92 -10.44 -6.14
CA GLN A 97 6.28 -9.44 -7.15
C GLN A 97 5.34 -8.22 -7.14
N LEU A 98 4.04 -8.45 -6.92
CA LEU A 98 3.01 -7.42 -6.91
C LEU A 98 3.30 -6.27 -5.94
N HIS A 99 3.92 -6.58 -4.80
CA HIS A 99 4.26 -5.56 -3.81
C HIS A 99 5.40 -4.64 -4.23
N ILE A 100 6.21 -5.06 -5.21
CA ILE A 100 7.33 -4.28 -5.74
C ILE A 100 6.85 -3.39 -6.90
N MET A 101 5.94 -3.91 -7.73
CA MET A 101 5.51 -3.23 -8.95
C MET A 101 4.40 -2.20 -8.73
N LEU A 102 3.55 -2.40 -7.73
CA LEU A 102 2.49 -1.45 -7.41
C LEU A 102 2.94 -0.59 -6.22
N PRO A 103 2.89 0.77 -6.33
CA PRO A 103 3.07 1.61 -5.16
C PRO A 103 2.07 1.18 -4.09
N PRO A 104 2.37 1.32 -2.79
CA PRO A 104 1.48 0.87 -1.72
C PRO A 104 0.08 1.44 -1.97
N VAL A 105 -0.82 0.58 -2.45
CA VAL A 105 -2.21 0.93 -2.70
C VAL A 105 -2.86 1.07 -1.34
N ILE A 106 -2.75 2.29 -0.82
CA ILE A 106 -3.38 2.76 0.39
C ILE A 106 -4.79 3.20 -0.02
N ARG A 107 -5.77 2.33 0.21
CA ARG A 107 -7.18 2.74 0.16
C ARG A 107 -7.54 3.35 1.52
N PRO A 108 -8.30 4.47 1.56
CA PRO A 108 -9.11 4.79 2.74
C PRO A 108 -10.03 3.60 3.02
N VAL A 109 -10.17 3.21 4.28
CA VAL A 109 -11.19 2.22 4.67
C VAL A 109 -12.52 2.97 4.67
N GLU A 110 -13.51 2.50 3.91
CA GLU A 110 -14.89 3.02 3.99
C GLU A 110 -15.58 2.59 5.29
#